data_AF-A0A660ZCJ9-F1
#
_entry.id   AF-A0A660ZCJ9-F1
#
_cell.length_a   1.000
_cell.length_b   1.000
_cell.length_c   1.000
_cell.angle_alpha   90.00
_cell.angle_beta   90.00
_cell.angle_gamma   90.00
#
_symmetry.space_group_name_H-M   'P 1'
#
loop_
_entity.id
_entity.type
_entity.pdbx_description
1 polymer ?
#
loop_
_entity_poly.entity_id
_entity_poly.type
_entity_poly.pdbx_seq_one_letter_code
_entity_poly.pdbx_strand_id
1 'polypeptide(L)'
;MKTIIKSFVVSMLLMAVTLAGGFNVKATGNQTFSFKDKMGRNQATFFSTTMLEDISGMSTDVIGNVTFDVEDIESTLEGEIIISTASLK
;
A
#
# COMPACT_ATOMS: atom_id res chain seq x y z
N MET A 1 27.50 31.50 4.93
CA MET A 1 27.08 30.47 5.92
C MET A 1 25.60 30.14 5.87
N LYS A 2 24.66 31.09 6.06
CA LYS A 2 23.22 30.80 6.12
C LYS A 2 22.65 30.13 4.84
N THR A 3 23.09 30.56 3.65
CA THR A 3 22.63 29.99 2.37
C THR A 3 23.18 28.57 2.14
N ILE A 4 24.43 28.33 2.53
CA ILE A 4 25.08 27.01 2.42
C ILE A 4 24.39 26.01 3.34
N ILE A 5 24.06 26.41 4.58
CA ILE A 5 23.32 25.58 5.54
C ILE A 5 21.92 25.26 5.02
N LYS A 6 21.21 26.24 4.42
CA LYS A 6 19.89 26.02 3.82
C LYS A 6 19.95 25.04 2.64
N SER A 7 20.91 25.18 1.72
CA SER A 7 21.09 24.24 0.61
C SER A 7 21.43 22.83 1.10
N PHE A 8 22.24 22.71 2.14
CA PHE A 8 22.57 21.41 2.72
C PHE A 8 21.35 20.72 3.33
N VAL A 9 20.52 21.46 4.09
CA VAL A 9 19.27 20.94 4.68
C VAL A 9 18.27 20.51 3.60
N VAL A 10 18.11 21.30 2.53
CA VAL A 10 17.23 20.96 1.41
C VAL A 10 17.69 19.69 0.70
N SER A 11 19.01 19.56 0.43
CA SER A 11 19.59 18.36 -0.17
C SER A 11 19.39 17.11 0.71
N MET A 12 19.53 17.26 2.03
CA MET A 12 19.35 16.17 2.98
C MET A 12 17.88 15.72 3.06
N LEU A 13 16.93 16.67 3.00
CA LEU A 13 15.50 16.35 2.93
C LEU A 13 15.15 15.58 1.65
N LEU A 14 15.70 15.99 0.50
CA LEU A 14 15.46 15.30 -0.77
C LEU A 14 15.96 13.85 -0.76
N MET A 15 17.11 13.57 -0.12
CA MET A 15 17.61 12.20 0.07
C MET A 15 16.76 11.37 1.04
N ALA A 16 16.16 11.98 2.06
CA ALA A 16 15.29 11.27 3.00
C ALA A 16 13.98 10.81 2.34
N VAL A 17 13.46 11.59 1.38
CA VAL A 17 12.22 11.25 0.65
C VAL A 17 12.43 10.06 -0.29
N THR A 18 13.61 9.90 -0.90
CA THR A 18 13.89 8.75 -1.79
C THR A 18 14.08 7.43 -1.03
N LEU A 19 14.51 7.48 0.24
CA LEU A 19 14.71 6.29 1.07
C LEU A 19 13.44 5.81 1.79
N ALA A 20 12.43 6.68 1.96
CA ALA A 20 11.20 6.36 2.70
C ALA A 20 10.04 5.87 1.81
N GLY A 21 10.18 5.95 0.48
CA GLY A 21 9.09 5.67 -0.46
C GLY A 21 9.05 4.26 -1.07
N GLY A 22 10.06 3.42 -0.80
CA GLY A 22 10.15 2.09 -1.41
C GLY A 22 9.98 0.97 -0.39
N PHE A 23 9.17 -0.04 -0.71
CA PHE A 23 9.22 -1.34 -0.05
C PHE A 23 10.62 -1.94 -0.29
N ASN A 24 11.61 -1.63 0.57
CA ASN A 24 12.92 -2.28 0.54
C ASN A 24 12.79 -3.68 1.15
N VAL A 25 12.20 -4.58 0.38
CA VAL A 25 12.14 -6.01 0.71
C VAL A 25 13.43 -6.62 0.18
N LYS A 26 14.28 -7.17 1.05
CA LYS A 26 15.51 -7.89 0.65
C LYS A 26 15.22 -9.21 -0.11
N ALA A 27 13.96 -9.44 -0.47
CA ALA A 27 13.52 -10.67 -1.09
C ALA A 27 13.53 -10.49 -2.60
N THR A 28 14.17 -11.43 -3.28
CA THR A 28 14.30 -11.50 -4.74
C THR A 28 13.45 -12.65 -5.26
N GLY A 29 12.87 -12.52 -6.46
CA GLY A 29 11.96 -13.53 -7.00
C GLY A 29 10.57 -13.46 -6.37
N ASN A 30 9.67 -14.32 -6.83
CA ASN A 30 8.28 -14.36 -6.40
C ASN A 30 8.13 -14.51 -4.87
N GLN A 31 7.49 -13.52 -4.24
CA GLN A 31 7.14 -13.51 -2.82
C GLN A 31 5.64 -13.54 -2.65
N THR A 32 5.15 -14.37 -1.72
CA THR A 32 3.74 -14.43 -1.36
C THR A 32 3.45 -13.58 -0.12
N PHE A 33 2.52 -12.65 -0.25
CA PHE A 33 2.03 -11.78 0.82
C PHE A 33 0.62 -12.20 1.22
N SER A 34 0.42 -12.45 2.51
CA SER A 34 -0.90 -12.76 3.06
C SER A 34 -1.59 -11.51 3.58
N PHE A 35 -2.83 -11.30 3.15
CA PHE A 35 -3.66 -10.17 3.58
C PHE A 35 -4.41 -10.47 4.88
N LYS A 36 -4.40 -11.72 5.36
CA LYS A 36 -5.00 -12.07 6.65
C LYS A 36 -4.14 -11.57 7.81
N ASP A 37 -4.38 -10.34 8.23
CA ASP A 37 -3.67 -9.73 9.35
C ASP A 37 -4.43 -9.93 10.67
N LYS A 38 -3.80 -10.61 11.63
CA LYS A 38 -4.38 -10.82 12.97
C LYS A 38 -4.60 -9.52 13.74
N MET A 39 -3.89 -8.46 13.37
CA MET A 39 -4.03 -7.13 13.98
C MET A 39 -5.07 -6.25 13.26
N GLY A 40 -5.71 -6.74 12.19
CA GLY A 40 -6.78 -6.05 11.49
C GLY A 40 -6.36 -4.74 10.82
N ARG A 41 -5.09 -4.60 10.41
CA ARG A 41 -4.56 -3.36 9.82
C ARG A 41 -4.87 -3.21 8.35
N ASN A 42 -5.19 -4.30 7.65
CA ASN A 42 -5.55 -4.27 6.24
C ASN A 42 -7.01 -3.83 6.09
N GLN A 43 -7.24 -2.93 5.13
CA GLN A 43 -8.55 -2.33 4.89
C GLN A 43 -8.81 -2.17 3.40
N ALA A 44 -10.08 -2.25 3.02
CA ALA A 44 -10.57 -1.93 1.70
C ALA A 44 -11.63 -0.83 1.82
N THR A 45 -11.44 0.26 1.08
CA THR A 45 -12.39 1.38 1.03
C THR A 45 -13.21 1.28 -0.24
N PHE A 46 -14.52 1.51 -0.10
CA PHE A 46 -15.48 1.51 -1.18
C PHE A 46 -16.07 2.90 -1.33
N PHE A 47 -16.25 3.33 -2.57
CA PHE A 47 -16.89 4.59 -2.89
C PHE A 47 -17.77 4.40 -4.12
N SER A 48 -18.99 4.92 -4.06
CA SER A 48 -19.96 4.88 -5.14
C SER A 48 -20.76 6.17 -5.16
N THR A 49 -20.68 6.91 -6.26
CA THR A 49 -21.57 8.04 -6.49
C THR A 49 -22.94 7.53 -6.94
N THR A 50 -23.99 7.96 -6.24
CA THR A 50 -25.37 7.70 -6.63
C THR A 50 -26.10 9.00 -6.94
N MET A 51 -27.37 8.93 -7.37
CA MET A 51 -28.12 10.12 -7.77
C MET A 51 -28.51 11.03 -6.60
N LEU A 52 -28.71 10.47 -5.41
CA LEU A 52 -29.20 11.21 -4.24
C LEU A 52 -28.05 11.63 -3.32
N GLU A 53 -27.11 10.72 -3.08
CA GLU A 53 -25.93 10.95 -2.25
C GLU A 53 -24.79 9.99 -2.60
N ASP A 54 -23.56 10.35 -2.23
CA ASP A 54 -22.43 9.44 -2.33
C ASP A 54 -22.48 8.39 -1.22
N ILE A 55 -22.18 7.14 -1.58
CA ILE A 55 -22.03 6.04 -0.63
C ILE A 55 -20.54 5.78 -0.48
N SER A 56 -20.07 5.79 0.77
CA SER A 56 -18.72 5.34 1.12
C SER A 56 -18.79 4.31 2.24
N GLY A 57 -17.82 3.41 2.28
CA GLY A 57 -17.71 2.42 3.34
C GLY A 57 -16.33 1.82 3.43
N MET A 58 -16.02 1.19 4.56
CA MET A 58 -14.74 0.53 4.78
C MET A 58 -14.93 -0.88 5.33
N SER A 59 -14.21 -1.83 4.75
CA SER A 59 -14.11 -3.21 5.24
C SER A 59 -12.72 -3.46 5.80
N THR A 60 -12.64 -4.04 7.00
CA THR A 60 -11.37 -4.51 7.61
C THR A 60 -11.21 -6.03 7.51
N ASP A 61 -12.18 -6.73 6.91
CA ASP A 61 -12.11 -8.18 6.69
C ASP A 61 -11.58 -8.42 5.26
N VAL A 62 -10.28 -8.20 5.13
CA VAL A 62 -9.52 -8.40 3.90
C VAL A 62 -8.66 -9.64 4.08
N ILE A 63 -8.90 -10.66 3.28
CA ILE A 63 -8.16 -11.94 3.33
C ILE A 63 -7.69 -12.32 1.94
N GLY A 64 -6.77 -13.28 1.87
CA GLY A 64 -6.23 -13.78 0.61
C GLY A 64 -4.72 -13.72 0.57
N ASN A 65 -4.17 -14.18 -0.54
CA ASN A 65 -2.74 -14.24 -0.78
C ASN A 65 -2.45 -13.72 -2.18
N VAL A 66 -1.40 -12.92 -2.29
CA VAL A 66 -0.92 -12.38 -3.57
C VAL A 66 0.57 -12.69 -3.68
N THR A 67 0.98 -13.20 -4.82
CA THR A 67 2.37 -13.51 -5.14
C THR A 67 2.86 -12.57 -6.24
N PHE A 68 4.05 -12.00 -6.08
CA PHE A 68 4.73 -11.22 -7.12
C PHE A 68 6.23 -11.12 -6.83
N ASP A 69 7.03 -10.92 -7.88
CA ASP A 69 8.39 -10.39 -7.78
C ASP A 69 8.35 -8.87 -7.68
N VAL A 70 9.05 -8.30 -6.71
CA VAL A 70 9.14 -6.83 -6.53
C VAL A 70 9.86 -6.17 -7.72
N GLU A 71 10.74 -6.92 -8.41
CA GLU A 71 11.47 -6.44 -9.59
C GLU A 71 10.63 -6.52 -10.87
N ASP A 72 9.54 -7.30 -10.89
CA ASP A 72 8.66 -7.49 -12.06
C ASP A 72 7.20 -7.75 -11.66
N ILE A 73 6.56 -6.76 -11.04
CA ILE A 73 5.18 -6.90 -10.55
C ILE A 73 4.20 -7.12 -11.71
N GLU A 74 4.35 -6.38 -12.82
CA GLU A 74 3.37 -6.39 -13.91
C GLU A 74 3.19 -7.79 -14.54
N SER A 75 4.27 -8.58 -14.63
CA SER A 75 4.22 -9.90 -15.26
C SER A 75 3.99 -11.04 -14.27
N THR A 76 4.35 -10.85 -12.99
CA THR A 76 4.36 -11.93 -11.98
C THR A 76 3.22 -11.85 -10.99
N LEU A 77 2.46 -10.75 -10.96
CA LEU A 77 1.36 -10.57 -10.03
C LEU A 77 0.25 -11.61 -10.26
N GLU A 78 0.07 -12.48 -9.29
CA GLU A 78 -0.99 -13.48 -9.28
C GLU A 78 -1.57 -13.66 -7.86
N GLY A 79 -2.81 -14.13 -7.77
CA GLY A 79 -3.46 -14.43 -6.51
C GLY A 79 -4.87 -13.87 -6.41
N GLU A 80 -5.39 -13.88 -5.19
CA GLU A 80 -6.77 -13.49 -4.90
C GLU A 80 -6.83 -12.74 -3.58
N ILE A 81 -7.65 -11.68 -3.56
CA ILE A 81 -8.06 -10.98 -2.36
C ILE A 81 -9.58 -11.09 -2.26
N ILE A 82 -10.07 -11.55 -1.12
CA ILE A 82 -11.49 -11.63 -0.80
C ILE A 82 -11.78 -10.56 0.26
N ILE A 83 -12.79 -9.73 -0.02
CA ILE A 83 -13.24 -8.68 0.88
C ILE A 83 -14.67 -8.97 1.28
N SER A 84 -14.92 -9.09 2.58
CA SER A 84 -16.28 -9.29 3.07
C SER A 84 -17.08 -7.99 2.99
N THR A 85 -18.23 -8.04 2.31
CA THR A 85 -19.18 -6.92 2.28
C THR A 85 -19.98 -6.82 3.58
N ALA A 86 -20.11 -7.93 4.33
CA ALA A 86 -20.81 -7.94 5.60
C ALA A 86 -20.09 -7.13 6.70
N SER A 87 -18.78 -6.86 6.52
CA SER A 87 -17.99 -6.03 7.43
C SER A 87 -17.89 -4.56 6.98
N LEU A 88 -18.56 -4.18 5.89
CA LEU A 88 -18.67 -2.78 5.47
C LEU A 88 -19.36 -1.97 6.57
N LYS A 89 -18.67 -0.91 7.00
CA LYS A 89 -19.18 0.10 7.91
C LYS A 89 -19.15 1.47 7.25
#